data_AF-A0A496Z5Z8-F1
#
_entry.id   AF-A0A496Z5Z8-F1
#
_cell.length_a   1.000
_cell.length_b   1.000
_cell.length_c   1.000
_cell.angle_alpha   90.00
_cell.angle_beta   90.00
_cell.angle_gamma   90.00
#
_symmetry.space_group_name_H-M   'P 1'
#
loop_
_entity.id
_entity.type
_entity.pdbx_description
1 polymer ?
#
loop_
_entity_poly.entity_id
_entity_poly.type
_entity_poly.pdbx_seq_one_letter_code
_entity_poly.pdbx_strand_id
1 'polypeptide(L)'
;MIDKDKRSKAEIEWENRTLCSDENCIGVIGPDGRCKECGKPFEGEFTPIADDGDFIDAEGEMADAEEDCSEENLDGQGDTDWENRTLCSDESCIGVIGPDGRCKECGKPFVDSDT
;
A
#
# COMPACT_ATOMS: atom_id res chain seq x y z
N MET A 1 -3.16 -20.78 27.94
CA MET A 1 -2.88 -19.34 28.00
C MET A 1 -2.36 -18.97 26.64
N ILE A 2 -3.01 -18.04 25.94
CA ILE A 2 -2.56 -17.59 24.63
C ILE A 2 -1.38 -16.65 24.89
N ASP A 3 -0.17 -17.01 24.46
CA ASP A 3 1.01 -16.15 24.47
C ASP A 3 0.71 -14.89 23.66
N LYS A 4 0.35 -13.80 24.35
CA LYS A 4 0.04 -12.48 23.76
C LYS A 4 1.30 -11.74 23.27
N ASP A 5 2.49 -12.27 23.52
CA ASP A 5 3.75 -11.53 23.48
C ASP A 5 4.67 -11.89 22.30
N LYS A 6 4.20 -12.58 21.28
CA LYS A 6 4.98 -12.83 20.05
C LYS A 6 4.56 -11.92 18.90
N ARG A 7 4.47 -10.61 19.16
CA ARG A 7 4.32 -9.66 18.07
C ARG A 7 5.66 -9.46 17.38
N SER A 8 5.66 -9.62 16.06
CA SER A 8 6.87 -9.42 15.27
C SER A 8 7.27 -7.95 15.28
N LYS A 9 8.57 -7.67 15.09
CA LYS A 9 9.09 -6.30 14.96
C LYS A 9 8.31 -5.49 13.91
N ALA A 10 7.96 -6.14 12.79
CA ALA A 10 7.18 -5.54 11.72
C ALA A 10 5.75 -5.15 12.14
N GLU A 11 5.09 -5.95 12.99
CA GLU A 11 3.77 -5.59 13.53
C GLU A 11 3.86 -4.40 14.48
N ILE A 12 4.88 -4.36 15.35
CA ILE A 12 5.12 -3.25 16.28
C ILE A 12 5.40 -1.96 15.49
N GLU A 13 6.20 -2.03 14.43
CA GLU A 13 6.47 -0.89 13.55
C GLU A 13 5.22 -0.41 12.81
N TRP A 14 4.35 -1.31 12.36
CA TRP A 14 3.07 -0.92 11.73
C TRP A 14 2.14 -0.21 12.72
N GLU A 15 2.05 -0.69 13.95
CA GLU A 15 1.17 -0.13 14.99
C GLU A 15 1.61 1.24 15.50
N ASN A 16 2.91 1.53 15.46
CA ASN A 16 3.45 2.80 15.89
C ASN A 16 3.36 3.91 14.82
N ARG A 17 2.81 3.60 13.63
CA ARG A 17 2.62 4.59 12.57
C ARG A 17 1.39 5.44 12.83
N THR A 18 1.59 6.75 12.87
CA THR A 18 0.49 7.72 12.94
C THR A 18 0.04 8.12 11.53
N LEU A 19 -1.25 7.98 11.22
CA LEU A 19 -1.86 8.46 9.97
C LEU A 19 -2.04 9.98 9.99
N CYS A 20 -2.09 10.59 8.81
CA CYS A 20 -2.39 12.00 8.64
C CYS A 20 -3.76 12.36 9.25
N SER A 21 -3.87 13.54 9.86
CA SER A 21 -5.14 14.07 10.38
C SER A 21 -6.15 14.44 9.29
N ASP A 22 -5.70 14.51 8.03
CA ASP A 22 -6.54 14.81 6.87
C ASP A 22 -7.13 13.51 6.31
N GLU A 23 -8.46 13.37 6.36
CA GLU A 23 -9.18 12.17 5.91
C GLU A 23 -9.05 11.90 4.40
N ASN A 24 -8.66 12.91 3.61
CA ASN A 24 -8.41 12.77 2.18
C ASN A 24 -6.92 12.45 1.88
N CYS A 25 -6.08 12.35 2.91
CA CYS A 25 -4.65 12.06 2.78
C CYS A 25 -4.32 10.68 3.33
N ILE A 26 -3.79 9.79 2.47
CA ILE A 26 -3.37 8.44 2.85
C ILE A 26 -2.00 8.39 3.58
N GLY A 27 -1.39 9.55 3.83
CA GLY A 27 -0.02 9.65 4.31
C GLY A 27 0.16 9.32 5.79
N VAL A 28 1.41 9.11 6.19
CA VAL A 28 1.82 8.95 7.60
C VAL A 28 2.65 10.14 8.08
N ILE A 29 2.64 10.37 9.39
CA ILE A 29 3.42 11.43 10.03
C ILE A 29 4.88 10.99 10.15
N GLY A 30 5.77 11.84 9.65
CA GLY A 30 7.21 11.70 9.79
C GLY A 30 7.72 12.12 11.17
N PRO A 31 8.99 11.84 11.47
CA PRO A 31 9.62 12.23 12.75
C PRO A 31 9.66 13.74 12.95
N ASP A 32 9.55 14.53 11.87
CA ASP A 32 9.45 15.99 11.88
C ASP A 32 8.05 16.51 12.27
N GLY A 33 7.10 15.61 12.55
CA GLY A 33 5.74 15.95 12.95
C GLY A 33 4.86 16.43 11.80
N ARG A 34 5.25 16.18 10.54
CA ARG A 34 4.44 16.50 9.35
C ARG A 34 4.14 15.26 8.53
N CYS A 35 3.05 15.32 7.78
CA CYS A 35 2.70 14.24 6.85
C CYS A 35 3.70 14.16 5.70
N LYS A 36 4.17 12.94 5.38
CA LYS A 36 5.12 12.71 4.28
C LYS A 36 4.54 12.95 2.88
N GLU A 37 3.23 12.89 2.72
CA GLU A 37 2.56 13.08 1.43
C GLU A 37 2.17 14.55 1.21
N CYS A 38 1.45 15.15 2.16
CA CYS A 38 0.90 16.49 1.99
C CYS A 38 1.67 17.60 2.73
N GLY A 39 2.65 17.26 3.58
CA GLY A 39 3.48 18.23 4.32
C GLY A 39 2.76 19.00 5.44
N LYS A 40 1.47 18.73 5.65
CA LYS A 40 0.67 19.37 6.72
C LYS A 40 1.20 18.96 8.09
N PRO A 41 1.25 19.89 9.06
CA PRO A 41 1.61 19.56 10.44
C PRO A 41 0.54 18.65 11.05
N PHE A 42 0.97 17.72 11.90
CA PHE A 42 0.07 16.92 12.72
C PHE A 42 -0.45 17.76 13.90
N GLU A 43 -1.77 17.79 14.11
CA GLU A 43 -2.40 18.60 15.17
C GLU A 43 -2.56 17.85 16.51
N GLY A 44 -2.11 16.59 16.60
CA GLY A 44 -2.17 15.79 17.82
C GLY A 44 -0.89 15.83 18.67
N GLU A 45 -0.95 15.22 19.86
CA GLU A 45 0.22 15.01 20.71
C GLU A 45 1.13 13.95 20.09
N PHE A 46 2.10 14.39 19.28
CA PHE A 46 3.13 13.53 18.72
C PHE A 46 4.24 13.39 19.75
N THR A 47 4.35 12.23 20.39
CA THR A 47 5.57 11.87 21.09
C THR A 47 6.52 11.28 20.05
N PRO A 48 7.59 11.99 19.64
CA PRO A 48 8.62 11.35 18.84
C PRO A 48 9.15 10.21 19.69
N ILE A 49 8.91 8.98 19.24
CA ILE A 49 9.58 7.81 19.79
C ILE A 49 11.05 8.06 19.42
N ALA A 50 11.84 8.49 20.39
CA ALA A 50 13.27 8.52 20.25
C ALA A 50 13.67 7.08 19.95
N ASP A 51 14.19 6.87 18.74
CA ASP A 51 14.98 5.70 18.40
C ASP A 51 16.18 5.75 19.35
N ASP A 52 16.02 5.17 20.55
CA ASP A 52 17.13 4.83 21.42
C ASP A 52 17.83 3.70 20.70
N GLY A 53 18.72 4.09 19.80
CA GLY A 53 19.60 3.21 19.06
C GLY A 53 20.44 2.42 20.05
N ASP A 54 19.93 1.25 20.45
CA ASP A 54 20.69 0.27 21.19
C ASP A 54 21.61 -0.47 20.21
N PHE A 55 22.85 -0.05 20.31
CA PHE A 55 24.09 -0.61 19.80
C PHE A 55 24.08 -2.15 19.73
N ILE A 56 24.10 -2.70 18.51
CA ILE A 56 24.82 -3.97 18.29
C ILE A 56 25.82 -3.72 17.17
N ASP A 57 27.07 -3.64 17.61
CA ASP A 57 28.28 -3.56 16.80
C ASP A 57 28.42 -4.81 15.91
N ALA A 58 29.21 -4.63 14.86
CA ALA A 58 29.45 -5.54 13.75
C ALA A 58 29.74 -7.00 14.16
N GLU A 59 29.29 -7.97 13.35
CA GLU A 59 30.07 -8.85 12.44
C GLU A 59 29.00 -9.74 11.73
N GLY A 60 28.74 -9.62 10.43
CA GLY A 60 29.53 -10.27 9.40
C GLY A 60 29.13 -11.74 9.24
N GLU A 61 28.20 -12.07 8.33
CA GLU A 61 28.21 -13.30 7.53
C GLU A 61 27.11 -13.28 6.46
N MET A 62 27.57 -13.02 5.24
CA MET A 62 26.85 -13.15 3.98
C MET A 62 26.79 -14.63 3.62
N ALA A 63 25.69 -15.29 3.95
CA ALA A 63 25.37 -16.62 3.44
C ALA A 63 24.69 -16.48 2.08
N ASP A 64 25.53 -16.56 1.06
CA ASP A 64 25.24 -16.84 -0.33
C ASP A 64 24.33 -18.08 -0.42
N ALA A 65 23.05 -17.86 -0.73
CA ALA A 65 22.12 -18.90 -1.11
C ALA A 65 21.68 -18.62 -2.54
N GLU A 66 22.57 -18.98 -3.48
CA GLU A 66 22.25 -19.18 -4.89
C GLU A 66 21.25 -20.35 -4.99
N GLU A 67 19.97 -20.08 -4.76
CA GLU A 67 18.89 -20.98 -5.15
C GLU A 67 18.33 -20.51 -6.50
N ASP A 68 18.91 -21.11 -7.55
CA ASP A 68 18.28 -21.48 -8.82
C ASP A 68 16.97 -20.75 -9.13
N CYS A 69 17.07 -19.53 -9.67
CA CYS A 69 15.98 -18.93 -10.42
C CYS A 69 15.84 -19.70 -11.74
N SER A 70 15.21 -20.88 -11.67
CA SER A 70 14.74 -21.57 -12.84
C SER A 70 13.75 -20.65 -13.56
N GLU A 71 14.23 -20.06 -14.65
CA GLU A 71 13.40 -19.42 -15.68
C GLU A 71 12.48 -20.49 -16.30
N GLU A 72 11.41 -20.84 -15.60
CA GLU A 72 10.18 -21.24 -16.28
C GLU A 72 9.42 -19.98 -16.63
N ASN A 73 9.76 -19.45 -17.81
CA ASN A 73 8.86 -18.70 -18.66
C ASN A 73 7.53 -19.47 -18.79
N LEU A 74 6.62 -19.25 -17.85
CA LEU A 74 5.19 -19.46 -18.03
C LEU A 74 4.59 -18.10 -18.35
N ASP A 75 4.67 -17.79 -19.64
CA ASP A 75 3.78 -16.92 -20.39
C ASP A 75 3.12 -15.76 -19.61
N GLY A 76 3.74 -14.58 -19.70
CA GLY A 76 3.22 -13.39 -20.40
C GLY A 76 1.71 -13.16 -20.55
N GLN A 77 0.85 -13.65 -19.66
CA GLN A 77 -0.61 -13.48 -19.69
C GLN A 77 -1.16 -12.79 -18.43
N GLY A 78 -0.31 -12.37 -17.50
CA GLY A 78 -0.71 -11.81 -16.21
C GLY A 78 -0.98 -10.30 -16.17
N ASP A 79 -0.53 -9.54 -17.17
CA ASP A 79 -0.51 -8.06 -17.08
C ASP A 79 -1.55 -7.36 -17.97
N THR A 80 -1.87 -7.94 -19.15
CA THR A 80 -2.79 -7.31 -20.12
C THR A 80 -4.24 -7.22 -19.62
N ASP A 81 -4.65 -8.08 -18.67
CA ASP A 81 -6.01 -8.00 -18.10
C ASP A 81 -6.22 -6.72 -17.28
N TRP A 82 -5.17 -6.17 -16.69
CA TRP A 82 -5.26 -4.90 -15.96
C TRP A 82 -5.32 -3.70 -16.91
N GLU A 83 -4.54 -3.72 -17.99
CA GLU A 83 -4.47 -2.65 -18.99
C GLU A 83 -5.72 -2.56 -19.88
N ASN A 84 -6.41 -3.68 -20.10
CA ASN A 84 -7.59 -3.75 -20.97
C ASN A 84 -8.92 -3.47 -20.25
N ARG A 85 -8.89 -3.07 -18.98
CA ARG A 85 -10.10 -2.78 -18.20
C ARG A 85 -10.54 -1.34 -18.36
N THR A 86 -11.73 -1.15 -18.92
CA THR A 86 -12.39 0.15 -18.98
C THR A 86 -13.08 0.45 -17.65
N LEU A 87 -12.75 1.58 -17.03
CA LEU A 87 -13.46 2.10 -15.84
C LEU A 87 -14.86 2.61 -16.23
N CYS A 88 -15.79 2.61 -15.28
CA CYS A 88 -17.11 3.19 -15.49
C CYS A 88 -17.02 4.68 -15.83
N SER A 89 -17.85 5.16 -16.76
CA SER A 89 -17.94 6.59 -17.10
C SER A 89 -18.42 7.47 -15.94
N ASP A 90 -18.92 6.88 -14.86
CA ASP A 90 -19.38 7.58 -13.66
C ASP A 90 -18.23 7.72 -12.66
N GLU A 91 -17.74 8.94 -12.45
CA GLU A 91 -16.59 9.23 -11.57
C GLU A 91 -16.83 8.86 -10.10
N SER A 92 -18.09 8.69 -9.69
CA SER A 92 -18.46 8.24 -8.34
C SER A 92 -18.50 6.71 -8.22
N CYS A 93 -18.34 5.98 -9.33
CA CYS A 93 -18.41 4.52 -9.37
C CYS A 93 -17.02 3.91 -9.59
N ILE A 94 -16.59 3.06 -8.65
CA ILE A 94 -15.30 2.35 -8.71
C ILE A 94 -15.30 1.14 -9.68
N GLY A 95 -16.39 0.93 -10.41
CA GLY A 95 -16.61 -0.27 -11.20
C GLY A 95 -15.90 -0.27 -12.55
N VAL A 96 -15.81 -1.46 -13.16
CA VAL A 96 -15.31 -1.66 -14.53
C VAL A 96 -16.43 -2.15 -15.46
N ILE A 97 -16.28 -1.86 -16.75
CA ILE A 97 -17.21 -2.28 -17.79
C ILE A 97 -17.04 -3.78 -18.08
N GLY A 98 -18.15 -4.51 -18.01
CA GLY A 98 -18.24 -5.91 -18.39
C GLY A 98 -18.31 -6.10 -19.90
N PRO A 99 -18.16 -7.35 -20.39
CA PRO A 99 -18.25 -7.68 -21.81
C PRO A 99 -19.64 -7.37 -22.41
N ASP A 100 -20.65 -7.19 -21.58
CA ASP A 100 -22.00 -6.76 -21.93
C ASP A 100 -22.14 -5.24 -22.15
N GLY A 101 -21.05 -4.48 -22.00
CA GLY A 101 -21.02 -3.03 -22.18
C GLY A 101 -21.64 -2.25 -21.03
N ARG A 102 -21.81 -2.87 -19.85
CA ARG A 102 -22.33 -2.22 -18.64
C ARG A 102 -21.36 -2.34 -17.49
N CYS A 103 -21.41 -1.37 -16.57
CA CYS A 103 -20.63 -1.42 -15.35
C CYS A 103 -21.08 -2.59 -14.45
N LYS A 104 -20.12 -3.38 -13.95
CA LYS A 104 -20.38 -4.53 -13.07
C LYS A 104 -20.92 -4.13 -11.68
N GLU A 105 -20.67 -2.91 -11.23
CA GLU A 105 -21.11 -2.42 -9.91
C GLU A 105 -22.48 -1.72 -9.99
N CYS A 106 -22.65 -0.77 -10.92
CA CYS A 106 -23.86 0.06 -10.98
C CYS A 106 -24.83 -0.31 -12.12
N GLY A 107 -24.45 -1.20 -13.04
CA GLY A 107 -25.29 -1.66 -14.15
C GLY A 107 -25.57 -0.63 -15.25
N LYS A 108 -25.03 0.59 -15.11
CA LYS A 108 -25.16 1.65 -16.12
C LYS A 108 -24.43 1.25 -17.41
N PRO A 109 -24.99 1.55 -18.59
CA PRO A 109 -24.29 1.34 -19.85
C PRO A 109 -23.06 2.24 -19.92
N PHE A 110 -22.01 1.76 -20.58
CA PHE A 110 -20.86 2.58 -20.91
C PHE A 110 -21.26 3.61 -21.96
N VAL A 111 -21.03 4.89 -21.66
CA VAL A 111 -21.20 6.00 -22.60
C VAL A 111 -19.89 6.75 -22.67
N ASP A 112 -19.15 6.57 -23.76
CA ASP A 112 -18.03 7.44 -24.08
C ASP A 112 -18.60 8.83 -24.34
N SER A 113 -18.19 9.82 -23.53
CA SER A 113 -18.68 11.20 -23.68
C SER A 113 -17.94 11.99 -24.77
N ASP A 114 -17.05 11.33 -25.53
CA ASP A 114 -16.17 11.91 -26.55
C ASP A 114 -16.63 11.60 -27.99
N THR A 115 -17.94 11.65 -28.27
CA THR A 115 -18.49 11.58 -29.65
C THR A 115 -19.39 12.76 -29.95
#